data_AF-A0A2M7PCY3-F1
#
_entry.id   AF-A0A2M7PCY3-F1
#
_cell.length_a   1.000
_cell.length_b   1.000
_cell.length_c   1.000
_cell.angle_alpha   90.00
_cell.angle_beta   90.00
_cell.angle_gamma   90.00
#
_symmetry.space_group_name_H-M   'P 1'
#
loop_
_entity.id
_entity.type
_entity.pdbx_description
1 polymer ?
#
loop_
_entity_poly.entity_id
_entity_poly.type
_entity_poly.pdbx_seq_one_letter_code
_entity_poly.pdbx_strand_id
1 'polypeptide(L)'
;MIYEKERRYIIPFFDVPAERAEMPEITVSERKGNFTEVETGFTEDTAVTEAKRCLSCRRCLGCALCWAECKPEAIDFSIPDQILDLEFDEVVTTAGQDNTFEKLPRELGYGSFANVITDLQFERMLSPTGPTDGVIVSPLDGEIPGRIAIIQGNPGGGDDHLLSSLILGVNESILALHRNPELEIILVSPLCREFHDKFMPQTETLKGLKIIDSAVSGVESRDAAGTLAIKTRQEDRTAEEAVDMAVILTKPKAVAEPKY
;
A
#
# COMPACT_ATOMS: atom_id res chain seq x y z
N MET A 1 -32.38 -16.30 -10.14
CA MET A 1 -31.28 -15.47 -10.69
C MET A 1 -31.66 -14.99 -12.09
N ILE A 2 -31.23 -13.81 -12.52
CA ILE A 2 -31.64 -13.22 -13.81
C ILE A 2 -31.30 -14.16 -15.00
N TYR A 3 -30.22 -14.94 -14.92
CA TYR A 3 -29.88 -15.97 -15.91
C TYR A 3 -30.83 -17.16 -15.96
N GLU A 4 -31.49 -17.50 -14.86
CA GLU A 4 -32.52 -18.53 -14.85
C GLU A 4 -33.78 -18.06 -15.60
N LYS A 5 -34.01 -16.74 -15.64
CA LYS A 5 -35.10 -16.12 -16.40
C LYS A 5 -34.75 -16.00 -17.89
N GLU A 6 -33.52 -15.60 -18.24
CA GLU A 6 -33.12 -15.33 -19.63
C GLU A 6 -32.40 -16.49 -20.35
N ARG A 7 -32.00 -17.56 -19.64
CA ARG A 7 -31.31 -18.75 -20.17
C ARG A 7 -30.07 -18.46 -21.04
N ARG A 8 -29.41 -17.32 -20.85
CA ARG A 8 -28.20 -16.94 -21.60
C ARG A 8 -27.06 -16.71 -20.63
N TYR A 9 -25.90 -17.34 -20.91
CA TYR A 9 -24.68 -17.16 -20.14
C TYR A 9 -23.90 -15.86 -20.43
N ILE A 10 -24.40 -15.07 -21.38
CA ILE A 10 -23.79 -13.83 -21.84
C ILE A 10 -24.88 -12.76 -21.83
N ILE A 11 -24.69 -11.72 -21.02
CA ILE A 11 -25.58 -10.54 -21.01
C ILE A 11 -25.25 -9.75 -22.25
N PRO A 12 -26.25 -9.33 -23.04
CA PRO A 12 -26.01 -8.35 -24.09
C PRO A 12 -25.61 -7.03 -23.42
N PHE A 13 -24.33 -6.65 -23.56
CA PHE A 13 -23.93 -5.27 -23.36
C PHE A 13 -24.52 -4.48 -24.51
N PHE A 14 -25.45 -3.57 -24.21
CA PHE A 14 -25.90 -2.60 -25.20
C PHE A 14 -24.88 -1.45 -25.34
N ASP A 15 -23.88 -1.46 -24.47
CA ASP A 15 -22.97 -0.36 -24.20
C ASP A 15 -21.66 -0.47 -24.99
N VAL A 16 -21.31 -1.63 -25.58
CA VAL A 16 -20.23 -1.76 -26.58
C VAL A 16 -20.50 -2.96 -27.50
N PRO A 17 -20.81 -2.77 -28.81
CA PRO A 17 -19.89 -2.13 -29.74
C PRO A 17 -20.48 -0.91 -30.46
N ALA A 18 -19.95 0.27 -30.17
CA ALA A 18 -19.90 1.32 -31.17
C ALA A 18 -18.81 0.95 -32.19
N GLU A 19 -19.13 1.00 -33.48
CA GLU A 19 -18.15 0.78 -34.54
C GLU A 19 -16.92 1.67 -34.32
N ARG A 20 -15.73 1.14 -34.62
CA ARG A 20 -14.52 1.97 -34.61
C ARG A 20 -14.74 3.11 -35.59
N ALA A 21 -14.30 4.31 -35.22
CA ALA A 21 -14.16 5.35 -36.21
C ALA A 21 -13.21 4.81 -37.29
N GLU A 22 -13.66 4.81 -38.55
CA GLU A 22 -12.80 4.45 -39.67
C GLU A 22 -11.76 5.56 -39.87
N MET A 23 -10.50 5.17 -40.05
CA MET A 23 -9.43 6.12 -40.30
C MET A 23 -9.75 6.89 -41.59
N PRO A 24 -9.84 8.23 -41.54
CA PRO A 24 -10.08 8.99 -42.75
C PRO A 24 -8.90 8.81 -43.73
N GLU A 25 -9.23 8.41 -44.95
CA GLU A 25 -8.25 8.22 -46.02
C GLU A 25 -8.53 9.16 -47.20
N ILE A 26 -7.47 9.67 -47.83
CA ILE A 26 -7.58 10.38 -49.12
C ILE A 26 -7.99 9.41 -50.24
N THR A 27 -8.67 9.90 -51.27
CA THR A 27 -9.17 9.05 -52.37
C THR A 27 -8.04 8.51 -53.25
N VAL A 28 -8.27 7.39 -53.93
CA VAL A 28 -7.28 6.77 -54.84
C VAL A 28 -6.83 7.73 -55.95
N SER A 29 -7.69 8.64 -56.39
CA SER A 29 -7.34 9.70 -57.34
C SER A 29 -6.33 10.69 -56.77
N GLU A 30 -6.50 11.09 -55.51
CA GLU A 30 -5.63 12.06 -54.83
C GLU A 30 -4.28 11.47 -54.45
N ARG A 31 -4.20 10.14 -54.32
CA ARG A 31 -2.94 9.41 -54.07
C ARG A 31 -1.98 9.42 -55.27
N LYS A 32 -2.45 9.76 -56.48
CA LYS A 32 -1.63 9.62 -57.70
C LYS A 32 -0.61 10.74 -57.84
N GLY A 33 0.66 10.37 -57.97
CA GLY A 33 1.73 11.28 -58.38
C GLY A 33 2.27 12.20 -57.28
N ASN A 34 1.97 11.91 -56.02
CA ASN A 34 2.52 12.60 -54.85
C ASN A 34 2.89 11.59 -53.75
N PHE A 35 3.43 12.10 -52.64
CA PHE A 35 3.79 11.33 -51.44
C PHE A 35 3.00 11.82 -50.22
N THR A 36 1.77 12.29 -50.44
CA THR A 36 0.91 12.76 -49.34
C THR A 36 0.44 11.57 -48.51
N GLU A 37 0.49 11.72 -47.18
CA GLU A 37 0.06 10.69 -46.24
C GLU A 37 -1.38 10.24 -46.53
N VAL A 38 -1.61 8.92 -46.52
CA VAL A 38 -2.89 8.36 -46.93
C VAL A 38 -3.92 8.47 -45.83
N GLU A 39 -3.50 8.21 -44.59
CA GLU A 39 -4.32 8.31 -43.38
C GLU A 39 -4.16 9.71 -42.78
N THR A 40 -5.21 10.53 -42.83
CA THR A 40 -5.09 11.94 -42.39
C THR A 40 -5.19 12.12 -40.87
N GLY A 41 -5.40 11.02 -40.13
CA GLY A 41 -5.66 11.03 -38.70
C GLY A 41 -7.10 11.44 -38.35
N PHE A 42 -7.46 11.24 -37.09
CA PHE A 42 -8.76 11.64 -36.56
C PHE A 42 -8.81 13.13 -36.24
N THR A 43 -10.02 13.70 -36.26
CA THR A 43 -10.26 15.00 -35.63
C THR A 43 -10.10 14.89 -34.13
N GLU A 44 -9.84 16.00 -33.44
CA GLU A 44 -9.69 16.02 -31.98
C GLU A 44 -10.90 15.40 -31.27
N ASP A 45 -12.12 15.71 -31.70
CA ASP A 45 -13.35 15.18 -31.12
C ASP A 45 -13.48 13.65 -31.31
N THR A 46 -13.18 13.16 -32.52
CA THR A 46 -13.17 11.72 -32.82
C THR A 46 -12.06 11.00 -32.06
N ALA A 47 -10.88 11.60 -31.94
CA ALA A 47 -9.76 11.05 -31.18
C ALA A 47 -10.08 10.97 -29.68
N VAL A 48 -10.70 12.01 -29.10
CA VAL A 48 -11.13 12.03 -27.69
C VAL A 48 -12.22 10.99 -27.44
N THR A 49 -13.18 10.86 -28.37
CA THR A 49 -14.24 9.86 -28.28
C THR A 49 -13.68 8.44 -28.37
N GLU A 50 -12.74 8.20 -29.30
CA GLU A 50 -12.09 6.91 -29.47
C GLU A 50 -11.13 6.58 -28.30
N ALA A 51 -10.50 7.58 -27.69
CA ALA A 51 -9.71 7.45 -26.48
C ALA A 51 -10.59 7.10 -25.26
N LYS A 52 -11.78 7.70 -25.13
CA LYS A 52 -12.78 7.32 -24.11
C LYS A 52 -13.26 5.88 -24.30
N ARG A 53 -13.31 5.39 -25.55
CA ARG A 53 -13.60 3.99 -25.87
C ARG A 53 -12.43 3.06 -25.50
N CYS A 54 -11.19 3.48 -25.77
CA CYS A 54 -9.98 2.71 -25.53
C CYS A 54 -9.56 2.80 -24.05
N LEU A 55 -10.18 1.97 -23.20
CA LEU A 55 -9.90 1.79 -21.76
C LEU A 55 -10.62 2.78 -20.82
N SER A 56 -11.95 2.70 -20.79
CA SER A 56 -12.78 3.08 -19.62
C SER A 56 -12.18 2.44 -18.34
N CYS A 57 -11.47 3.25 -17.54
CA CYS A 57 -10.24 2.83 -16.87
C CYS A 57 -10.47 2.14 -15.51
N ARG A 58 -10.10 0.83 -15.44
CA ARG A 58 -9.55 0.07 -14.29
C ARG A 58 -10.33 0.04 -12.96
N ARG A 59 -11.45 -0.71 -12.94
CA ARG A 59 -11.83 -1.61 -11.81
C ARG A 59 -12.95 -2.58 -12.24
N CYS A 60 -13.81 -2.14 -13.16
CA CYS A 60 -14.78 -2.96 -13.88
C CYS A 60 -14.34 -3.09 -15.35
N LEU A 61 -14.47 -4.28 -15.95
CA LEU A 61 -14.19 -4.51 -17.37
C LEU A 61 -15.47 -4.63 -18.23
N GLY A 62 -16.63 -4.26 -17.67
CA GLY A 62 -17.90 -4.32 -18.38
C GLY A 62 -18.30 -5.75 -18.78
N CYS A 63 -17.99 -6.75 -17.95
CA CYS A 63 -18.36 -8.15 -18.22
C CYS A 63 -19.69 -8.57 -17.60
N ALA A 64 -20.33 -7.70 -16.79
CA ALA A 64 -21.61 -7.89 -16.07
C ALA A 64 -21.81 -9.24 -15.35
N LEU A 65 -20.74 -10.01 -15.12
CA LEU A 65 -20.81 -11.24 -14.34
C LEU A 65 -21.25 -10.95 -12.89
N CYS A 66 -20.82 -9.83 -12.32
CA CYS A 66 -21.28 -9.39 -11.01
C CYS A 66 -22.79 -9.11 -10.99
N TRP A 67 -23.36 -8.51 -12.05
CA TRP A 67 -24.79 -8.27 -12.19
C TRP A 67 -25.57 -9.58 -12.35
N ALA A 68 -25.06 -10.52 -13.14
CA ALA A 68 -25.68 -11.85 -13.34
C ALA A 68 -25.83 -12.62 -12.02
N GLU A 69 -24.81 -12.58 -11.16
CA GLU A 69 -24.74 -13.31 -9.89
C GLU A 69 -25.41 -12.57 -8.72
N CYS A 70 -25.72 -11.27 -8.87
CA CYS A 70 -26.30 -10.47 -7.80
C CYS A 70 -27.75 -10.87 -7.51
N LYS A 71 -27.96 -11.82 -6.59
CA LYS A 71 -29.31 -12.26 -6.15
C LYS A 71 -30.23 -11.12 -5.68
N PRO A 72 -29.74 -10.09 -4.96
CA PRO A 72 -30.56 -8.95 -4.58
C PRO A 72 -30.90 -8.00 -5.72
N GLU A 73 -30.34 -8.21 -6.94
CA GLU A 73 -30.53 -7.34 -8.10
C GLU A 73 -30.13 -5.86 -7.82
N ALA A 74 -29.09 -5.65 -6.99
CA ALA A 74 -28.69 -4.33 -6.48
C ALA A 74 -27.74 -3.53 -7.39
N ILE A 75 -27.26 -4.11 -8.49
CA ILE A 75 -26.31 -3.45 -9.40
C ILE A 75 -27.11 -2.77 -10.51
N ASP A 76 -26.98 -1.45 -10.62
CA ASP A 76 -27.58 -0.64 -11.68
C ASP A 76 -26.49 0.24 -12.32
N PHE A 77 -26.19 -0.05 -13.58
CA PHE A 77 -25.18 0.66 -14.36
C PHE A 77 -25.66 2.00 -14.90
N SER A 78 -26.96 2.29 -14.79
CA SER A 78 -27.57 3.52 -15.32
C SER A 78 -27.56 4.70 -14.34
N ILE A 79 -27.16 4.47 -13.09
CA ILE A 79 -27.14 5.51 -12.04
C ILE A 79 -26.13 6.60 -12.42
N PRO A 80 -26.56 7.87 -12.63
CA PRO A 80 -25.65 8.97 -12.93
C PRO A 80 -25.05 9.56 -11.65
N ASP A 81 -23.95 10.29 -11.81
CA ASP A 81 -23.43 11.16 -10.76
C ASP A 81 -24.48 12.22 -10.37
N GLN A 82 -24.56 12.55 -9.07
CA GLN A 82 -25.48 13.55 -8.53
C GLN A 82 -24.70 14.64 -7.80
N ILE A 83 -25.04 15.90 -8.06
CA ILE A 83 -24.59 17.03 -7.27
C ILE A 83 -25.69 17.37 -6.27
N LEU A 84 -25.34 17.42 -4.99
CA LEU A 84 -26.26 17.77 -3.91
C LEU A 84 -25.88 19.15 -3.37
N ASP A 85 -26.78 20.12 -3.54
CA ASP A 85 -26.67 21.44 -2.92
C ASP A 85 -27.32 21.37 -1.54
N LEU A 86 -26.48 21.36 -0.49
CA LEU A 86 -26.89 21.24 0.90
C LEU A 86 -26.37 22.44 1.69
N GLU A 87 -27.22 23.02 2.53
CA GLU A 87 -26.87 24.12 3.42
C GLU A 87 -26.59 23.60 4.82
N PHE A 88 -25.48 24.05 5.42
CA PHE A 88 -25.06 23.69 6.77
C PHE A 88 -24.59 24.94 7.52
N ASP A 89 -24.82 24.99 8.83
CA ASP A 89 -24.31 26.06 9.69
C ASP A 89 -22.81 25.92 9.97
N GLU A 90 -22.32 24.68 10.08
CA GLU A 90 -20.92 24.36 10.41
C GLU A 90 -20.44 23.12 9.63
N VAL A 91 -19.14 23.11 9.31
CA VAL A 91 -18.46 21.98 8.64
C VAL A 91 -17.24 21.58 9.46
N VAL A 92 -17.19 20.31 9.88
CA VAL A 92 -16.03 19.72 10.56
C VAL A 92 -15.25 18.87 9.56
N THR A 93 -14.00 19.25 9.29
CA THR A 93 -13.14 18.51 8.37
C THR A 93 -12.20 17.58 9.12
N THR A 94 -12.22 16.28 8.79
CA THR A 94 -11.29 15.27 9.30
C THR A 94 -10.50 14.67 8.14
N ALA A 95 -9.64 15.49 7.52
CA ALA A 95 -8.87 15.12 6.32
C ALA A 95 -8.02 13.85 6.49
N GLY A 96 -7.77 13.44 7.74
CA GLY A 96 -7.12 12.18 8.06
C GLY A 96 -5.65 12.16 7.64
N GLN A 97 -5.18 10.98 7.27
CA GLN A 97 -3.82 10.76 6.79
C GLN A 97 -3.86 10.24 5.35
N ASP A 98 -2.80 10.53 4.60
CA ASP A 98 -2.62 9.98 3.27
C ASP A 98 -2.46 8.44 3.37
N ASN A 99 -2.84 7.71 2.31
CA ASN A 99 -2.59 6.28 2.22
C ASN A 99 -1.09 5.95 2.03
N THR A 100 -0.26 6.98 1.90
CA THR A 100 1.20 6.89 1.74
C THR A 100 1.94 7.41 2.98
N PHE A 101 3.17 6.95 3.13
CA PHE A 101 4.10 7.39 4.18
C PHE A 101 5.27 8.18 3.58
N GLU A 102 5.99 8.89 4.44
CA GLU A 102 7.22 9.57 4.10
C GLU A 102 8.23 8.61 3.49
N LYS A 103 9.00 9.13 2.51
CA LYS A 103 9.91 8.28 1.76
C LYS A 103 10.94 7.66 2.70
N LEU A 104 11.04 6.33 2.69
CA LEU A 104 12.01 5.60 3.49
C LEU A 104 13.43 5.74 2.90
N PRO A 105 14.46 5.85 3.75
CA PRO A 105 15.85 5.76 3.31
C PRO A 105 16.12 4.43 2.61
N ARG A 106 16.88 4.46 1.50
CA ARG A 106 17.17 3.23 0.72
C ARG A 106 18.01 2.23 1.51
N GLU A 107 18.81 2.74 2.44
CA GLU A 107 19.69 1.95 3.29
C GLU A 107 18.89 1.01 4.21
N LEU A 108 17.60 1.27 4.44
CA LEU A 108 16.74 0.38 5.23
C LEU A 108 16.26 -0.86 4.45
N GLY A 109 16.56 -0.97 3.16
CA GLY A 109 16.31 -2.18 2.37
C GLY A 109 14.86 -2.41 1.93
N TYR A 110 13.93 -1.50 2.25
CA TYR A 110 12.52 -1.61 1.82
C TYR A 110 12.40 -1.63 0.29
N GLY A 111 11.67 -2.62 -0.22
CA GLY A 111 11.53 -2.88 -1.66
C GLY A 111 12.75 -3.50 -2.33
N SER A 112 13.86 -3.68 -1.61
CA SER A 112 15.04 -4.43 -2.08
C SER A 112 15.10 -5.83 -1.49
N PHE A 113 14.70 -6.00 -0.23
CA PHE A 113 14.58 -7.29 0.44
C PHE A 113 13.11 -7.60 0.73
N ALA A 114 12.66 -8.81 0.39
CA ALA A 114 11.25 -9.20 0.53
C ALA A 114 10.80 -9.32 2.01
N ASN A 115 11.71 -9.73 2.89
CA ASN A 115 11.54 -9.81 4.34
C ASN A 115 11.83 -8.48 5.07
N VAL A 116 11.80 -7.35 4.36
CA VAL A 116 11.75 -6.00 4.95
C VAL A 116 10.37 -5.40 4.64
N ILE A 117 9.54 -5.29 5.68
CA ILE A 117 8.16 -4.83 5.59
C ILE A 117 7.94 -3.53 6.36
N THR A 118 6.79 -2.90 6.20
CA THR A 118 6.37 -1.76 7.02
C THR A 118 5.57 -2.22 8.24
N ASP A 119 5.50 -1.36 9.26
CA ASP A 119 4.57 -1.46 10.38
C ASP A 119 3.14 -1.81 9.96
N LEU A 120 2.54 -1.08 9.01
CA LEU A 120 1.18 -1.39 8.55
C LEU A 120 1.04 -2.77 7.91
N GLN A 121 2.07 -3.29 7.24
CA GLN A 121 2.06 -4.65 6.71
C GLN A 121 2.14 -5.68 7.85
N PHE A 122 2.94 -5.38 8.87
CA PHE A 122 3.06 -6.20 10.07
C PHE A 122 1.75 -6.21 10.87
N GLU A 123 1.06 -5.07 11.04
CA GLU A 123 -0.28 -4.99 11.62
C GLU A 123 -1.26 -5.91 10.89
N ARG A 124 -1.28 -5.87 9.55
CA ARG A 124 -2.15 -6.76 8.77
C ARG A 124 -1.82 -8.23 9.01
N MET A 125 -0.55 -8.60 9.19
CA MET A 125 -0.17 -9.97 9.56
C MET A 125 -0.59 -10.33 10.98
N LEU A 126 -0.48 -9.40 11.93
CA LEU A 126 -0.92 -9.56 13.31
C LEU A 126 -2.45 -9.55 13.46
N SER A 127 -3.20 -9.15 12.45
CA SER A 127 -4.66 -9.10 12.52
C SER A 127 -5.27 -10.50 12.36
N PRO A 128 -6.23 -10.92 13.21
CA PRO A 128 -7.00 -12.16 13.00
C PRO A 128 -7.83 -12.15 11.71
N THR A 129 -8.17 -10.99 11.17
CA THR A 129 -8.81 -10.84 9.85
C THR A 129 -7.78 -10.45 8.77
N GLY A 130 -6.51 -10.67 9.08
CA GLY A 130 -5.36 -10.49 8.22
C GLY A 130 -5.28 -11.53 7.11
N PRO A 131 -4.45 -11.29 6.09
CA PRO A 131 -4.19 -12.29 5.04
C PRO A 131 -3.55 -13.57 5.57
N THR A 132 -2.95 -13.52 6.77
CA THR A 132 -2.25 -14.64 7.41
C THR A 132 -2.96 -15.12 8.69
N ASP A 133 -4.21 -14.71 8.94
CA ASP A 133 -5.02 -15.12 10.11
C ASP A 133 -4.29 -14.91 11.47
N GLY A 134 -3.48 -13.85 11.56
CA GLY A 134 -2.69 -13.55 12.76
C GLY A 134 -1.35 -14.28 12.85
N VAL A 135 -0.99 -15.12 11.89
CA VAL A 135 0.31 -15.82 11.85
C VAL A 135 1.37 -14.91 11.26
N ILE A 136 2.51 -14.80 11.94
CA ILE A 136 3.67 -14.05 11.45
C ILE A 136 4.47 -14.96 10.53
N VAL A 137 4.56 -14.59 9.27
CA VAL A 137 5.32 -15.31 8.24
C VAL A 137 6.20 -14.33 7.47
N SER A 138 7.41 -14.77 7.14
CA SER A 138 8.33 -14.04 6.30
C SER A 138 7.80 -13.97 4.86
N PRO A 139 7.67 -12.79 4.23
CA PRO A 139 7.27 -12.69 2.84
C PRO A 139 8.31 -13.21 1.83
N LEU A 140 9.53 -13.50 2.28
CA LEU A 140 10.60 -14.02 1.42
C LEU A 140 10.36 -15.49 1.06
N ASP A 141 10.03 -16.31 2.04
CA ASP A 141 10.02 -17.77 1.98
C ASP A 141 8.78 -18.42 2.62
N GLY A 142 7.98 -17.65 3.37
CA GLY A 142 6.79 -18.13 4.07
C GLY A 142 7.08 -18.77 5.43
N GLU A 143 8.34 -18.80 5.86
CA GLU A 143 8.75 -19.40 7.13
C GLU A 143 8.39 -18.49 8.32
N ILE A 144 8.28 -19.08 9.52
CA ILE A 144 8.01 -18.33 10.74
C ILE A 144 9.36 -17.75 11.24
N PRO A 145 9.53 -16.41 11.29
CA PRO A 145 10.78 -15.82 11.76
C PRO A 145 10.98 -16.11 13.25
N GLY A 146 12.19 -16.49 13.63
CA GLY A 146 12.61 -16.62 15.03
C GLY A 146 13.07 -15.31 15.63
N ARG A 147 13.57 -14.38 14.79
CA ARG A 147 14.06 -13.06 15.21
C ARG A 147 13.63 -11.94 14.28
N ILE A 148 13.02 -10.89 14.85
CA ILE A 148 12.53 -9.72 14.10
C ILE A 148 13.22 -8.45 14.59
N ALA A 149 13.61 -7.58 13.66
CA ALA A 149 13.99 -6.20 13.99
C ALA A 149 12.87 -5.23 13.64
N ILE A 150 12.37 -4.49 14.62
CA ILE A 150 11.54 -3.30 14.39
C ILE A 150 12.46 -2.08 14.37
N ILE A 151 12.48 -1.31 13.29
CA ILE A 151 13.44 -0.22 13.09
C ILE A 151 12.74 1.10 12.78
N GLN A 152 13.23 2.19 13.37
CA GLN A 152 12.72 3.53 13.12
C GLN A 152 13.04 4.00 11.70
N GLY A 153 12.02 4.18 10.86
CA GLY A 153 12.16 4.63 9.48
C GLY A 153 12.42 6.13 9.32
N ASN A 154 12.05 6.95 10.31
CA ASN A 154 12.23 8.40 10.27
C ASN A 154 12.73 8.97 11.62
N PRO A 155 14.01 8.75 11.96
CA PRO A 155 14.57 9.19 13.25
C PRO A 155 14.59 10.71 13.43
N GLY A 156 14.56 11.49 12.33
CA GLY A 156 14.48 12.94 12.34
C GLY A 156 13.05 13.49 12.33
N GLY A 157 12.04 12.64 12.57
CA GLY A 157 10.62 12.97 12.41
C GLY A 157 10.04 13.93 13.46
N GLY A 158 10.78 14.24 14.52
CA GLY A 158 10.34 15.01 15.70
C GLY A 158 9.82 14.13 16.83
N ASP A 159 9.76 14.67 18.05
CA ASP A 159 9.43 13.90 19.26
C ASP A 159 8.03 13.29 19.22
N ASP A 160 7.03 13.99 18.67
CA ASP A 160 5.65 13.47 18.54
C ASP A 160 5.59 12.22 17.63
N HIS A 161 6.33 12.25 16.52
CA HIS A 161 6.45 11.11 15.61
C HIS A 161 7.21 9.95 16.29
N LEU A 162 8.34 10.25 16.94
CA LEU A 162 9.11 9.22 17.64
C LEU A 162 8.27 8.55 18.73
N LEU A 163 7.55 9.32 19.54
CA LEU A 163 6.71 8.80 20.61
C LEU A 163 5.61 7.88 20.07
N SER A 164 4.85 8.36 19.08
CA SER A 164 3.73 7.59 18.50
C SER A 164 4.19 6.31 17.79
N SER A 165 5.25 6.40 16.98
CA SER A 165 5.82 5.23 16.29
C SER A 165 6.47 4.22 17.25
N LEU A 166 7.14 4.69 18.31
CA LEU A 166 7.68 3.81 19.37
C LEU A 166 6.57 3.05 20.09
N ILE A 167 5.48 3.74 20.47
CA ILE A 167 4.32 3.09 21.10
C ILE A 167 3.71 2.04 20.15
N LEU A 168 3.59 2.35 18.86
CA LEU A 168 3.13 1.39 17.85
C LEU A 168 4.04 0.15 17.82
N GLY A 169 5.36 0.33 17.67
CA GLY A 169 6.31 -0.77 17.61
C GLY A 169 6.32 -1.64 18.87
N VAL A 170 6.17 -1.05 20.05
CA VAL A 170 6.03 -1.80 21.31
C VAL A 170 4.74 -2.61 21.34
N ASN A 171 3.61 -2.01 20.95
CA ASN A 171 2.32 -2.70 20.92
C ASN A 171 2.33 -3.87 19.92
N GLU A 172 2.88 -3.67 18.73
CA GLU A 172 3.08 -4.75 17.75
C GLU A 172 3.98 -5.85 18.30
N SER A 173 5.06 -5.48 19.02
CA SER A 173 5.93 -6.45 19.69
C SER A 173 5.18 -7.28 20.73
N ILE A 174 4.35 -6.65 21.56
CA ILE A 174 3.53 -7.34 22.57
C ILE A 174 2.59 -8.34 21.89
N LEU A 175 1.91 -7.93 20.80
CA LEU A 175 1.00 -8.80 20.05
C LEU A 175 1.72 -9.98 19.41
N ALA A 176 2.91 -9.74 18.86
CA ALA A 176 3.74 -10.76 18.25
C ALA A 176 4.24 -11.79 19.28
N LEU A 177 4.79 -11.31 20.40
CA LEU A 177 5.29 -12.14 21.50
C LEU A 177 4.19 -12.94 22.20
N HIS A 178 2.97 -12.40 22.28
CA HIS A 178 1.82 -13.12 22.83
C HIS A 178 1.45 -14.35 21.98
N ARG A 179 1.63 -14.25 20.66
CA ARG A 179 1.34 -15.35 19.71
C ARG A 179 2.49 -16.34 19.59
N ASN A 180 3.72 -15.85 19.59
CA ASN A 180 4.91 -16.66 19.55
C ASN A 180 5.86 -16.28 20.72
N PRO A 181 5.76 -16.97 21.87
CA PRO A 181 6.61 -16.69 23.02
C PRO A 181 8.11 -16.98 22.83
N GLU A 182 8.49 -17.73 21.79
CA GLU A 182 9.89 -18.02 21.45
C GLU A 182 10.50 -16.98 20.51
N LEU A 183 9.69 -16.07 19.97
CA LEU A 183 10.13 -14.98 19.11
C LEU A 183 11.03 -14.01 19.88
N GLU A 184 12.13 -13.60 19.26
CA GLU A 184 12.95 -12.49 19.73
C GLU A 184 12.70 -11.25 18.88
N ILE A 185 12.42 -10.12 19.54
CA ILE A 185 12.22 -8.83 18.89
C ILE A 185 13.27 -7.85 19.39
N ILE A 186 13.98 -7.22 18.46
CA ILE A 186 14.81 -6.05 18.73
C ILE A 186 14.12 -4.81 18.17
N LEU A 187 13.90 -3.79 19.00
CA LEU A 187 13.36 -2.51 18.57
C LEU A 187 14.49 -1.48 18.58
N VAL A 188 14.83 -0.94 17.42
CA VAL A 188 15.93 0.03 17.24
C VAL A 188 15.38 1.39 16.84
N SER A 189 15.48 2.36 17.74
CA SER A 189 15.03 3.73 17.51
C SER A 189 15.76 4.68 18.47
N PRO A 190 16.04 5.93 18.06
CA PRO A 190 16.27 6.99 19.03
C PRO A 190 15.08 7.11 19.98
N LEU A 191 15.34 7.24 21.27
CA LEU A 191 14.31 7.40 22.28
C LEU A 191 14.05 8.88 22.58
N CYS A 192 12.79 9.31 22.44
CA CYS A 192 12.40 10.62 22.96
C CYS A 192 12.26 10.56 24.48
N ARG A 193 12.45 11.70 25.14
CA ARG A 193 12.46 11.79 26.61
C ARG A 193 11.16 11.26 27.24
N GLU A 194 10.02 11.60 26.64
CA GLU A 194 8.72 11.16 27.14
C GLU A 194 8.56 9.64 27.08
N PHE A 195 9.05 9.00 26.01
CA PHE A 195 9.03 7.55 25.89
C PHE A 195 9.89 6.91 26.99
N HIS A 196 11.11 7.42 27.15
CA HIS A 196 12.06 6.94 28.15
C HIS A 196 11.48 7.02 29.57
N ASP A 197 10.96 8.18 29.96
CA ASP A 197 10.52 8.42 31.34
C ASP A 197 9.24 7.65 31.71
N LYS A 198 8.33 7.43 30.75
CA LYS A 198 7.00 6.85 31.03
C LYS A 198 6.87 5.36 30.68
N PHE A 199 7.52 4.90 29.62
CA PHE A 199 7.21 3.60 29.02
C PHE A 199 8.35 2.58 29.15
N MET A 200 9.62 3.01 29.21
CA MET A 200 10.76 2.09 29.35
C MET A 200 10.63 1.10 30.52
N PRO A 201 10.23 1.51 31.75
CA PRO A 201 10.10 0.58 32.88
C PRO A 201 9.11 -0.56 32.61
N GLN A 202 8.08 -0.32 31.80
CA GLN A 202 7.12 -1.35 31.41
C GLN A 202 7.71 -2.28 30.36
N THR A 203 8.41 -1.71 29.36
CA THR A 203 9.01 -2.49 28.27
C THR A 203 10.11 -3.45 28.75
N GLU A 204 10.87 -3.07 29.79
CA GLU A 204 11.92 -3.92 30.37
C GLU A 204 11.37 -5.20 31.03
N THR A 205 10.07 -5.23 31.37
CA THR A 205 9.41 -6.42 31.92
C THR A 205 8.96 -7.41 30.86
N LEU A 206 8.97 -7.01 29.57
CA LEU A 206 8.53 -7.84 28.46
C LEU A 206 9.63 -8.82 28.04
N LYS A 207 9.39 -10.10 28.25
CA LYS A 207 10.30 -11.16 27.77
C LYS A 207 10.26 -11.23 26.25
N GLY A 208 11.43 -11.31 25.63
CA GLY A 208 11.58 -11.40 24.17
C GLY A 208 11.65 -10.05 23.46
N LEU A 209 11.47 -8.91 24.16
CA LEU A 209 11.68 -7.58 23.59
C LEU A 209 12.98 -6.94 24.13
N LYS A 210 13.86 -6.50 23.23
CA LYS A 210 15.04 -5.70 23.54
C LYS A 210 14.96 -4.36 22.80
N ILE A 211 14.96 -3.25 23.53
CA ILE A 211 15.00 -1.90 22.95
C ILE A 211 16.44 -1.41 22.89
N ILE A 212 16.85 -0.85 21.75
CA ILE A 212 18.17 -0.27 21.51
C ILE A 212 17.99 1.20 21.14
N ASP A 213 18.44 2.09 22.03
CA ASP A 213 18.48 3.54 21.79
C ASP A 213 19.59 3.88 20.78
N SER A 214 19.25 3.84 19.49
CA SER A 214 20.16 4.12 18.39
C SER A 214 19.40 4.33 17.09
N ALA A 215 20.03 5.01 16.13
CA ALA A 215 19.56 5.04 14.76
C ALA A 215 20.16 3.88 13.94
N VAL A 216 19.35 3.30 13.07
CA VAL A 216 19.82 2.31 12.08
C VAL A 216 20.57 3.03 10.97
N SER A 217 21.77 2.55 10.69
CA SER A 217 22.64 3.06 9.62
C SER A 217 22.45 2.32 8.29
N GLY A 218 21.96 1.07 8.34
CA GLY A 218 21.61 0.30 7.16
C GLY A 218 21.17 -1.12 7.48
N VAL A 219 20.55 -1.75 6.49
CA VAL A 219 20.11 -3.15 6.45
C VAL A 219 20.77 -3.80 5.25
N GLU A 220 21.46 -4.93 5.47
CA GLU A 220 22.15 -5.67 4.42
C GLU A 220 21.79 -7.16 4.49
N SER A 221 21.90 -7.88 3.36
CA SER A 221 21.81 -9.34 3.35
C SER A 221 23.07 -9.92 3.97
N ARG A 222 22.92 -10.74 5.01
CA ARG A 222 24.04 -11.41 5.68
C ARG A 222 24.47 -12.67 4.94
N ASP A 223 23.52 -13.40 4.37
CA ASP A 223 23.75 -14.63 3.64
C ASP A 223 22.77 -14.80 2.47
N ALA A 224 22.89 -15.91 1.75
CA ALA A 224 22.00 -16.29 0.65
C ALA A 224 20.68 -16.92 1.12
N ALA A 225 20.56 -17.26 2.41
CA ALA A 225 19.33 -17.80 2.99
C ALA A 225 18.31 -16.70 3.31
N GLY A 226 18.75 -15.43 3.30
CA GLY A 226 17.87 -14.27 3.47
C GLY A 226 17.96 -13.63 4.83
N THR A 227 18.87 -14.06 5.70
CA THR A 227 19.10 -13.41 7.00
C THR A 227 19.59 -11.98 6.78
N LEU A 228 19.00 -11.03 7.51
CA LEU A 228 19.32 -9.61 7.44
C LEU A 228 20.28 -9.21 8.55
N ALA A 229 21.23 -8.32 8.23
CA ALA A 229 22.13 -7.68 9.16
C ALA A 229 21.68 -6.23 9.41
N ILE A 230 21.23 -5.94 10.62
CA ILE A 230 20.82 -4.59 11.05
C ILE A 230 22.03 -3.88 11.65
N LYS A 231 22.52 -2.84 10.97
CA LYS A 231 23.69 -2.08 11.39
C LYS A 231 23.29 -0.84 12.18
N THR A 232 23.70 -0.76 13.43
CA THR A 232 23.46 0.41 14.29
C THR A 232 24.76 1.18 14.52
N ARG A 233 24.66 2.49 14.75
CA ARG A 233 25.81 3.35 15.05
C ARG A 233 25.70 3.84 16.48
N GLN A 234 26.64 3.45 17.33
CA GLN A 234 26.77 3.96 18.70
C GLN A 234 28.17 4.54 18.89
N GLU A 235 28.23 5.88 18.95
CA GLU A 235 29.33 6.78 19.36
C GLU A 235 30.74 6.59 18.75
N ASP A 236 31.17 5.39 18.35
CA ASP A 236 32.33 5.05 17.50
C ASP A 236 32.40 3.54 17.14
N ARG A 237 31.39 2.73 17.51
CA ARG A 237 31.31 1.29 17.23
C ARG A 237 30.08 1.00 16.38
N THR A 238 30.28 0.25 15.31
CA THR A 238 29.20 -0.39 14.56
C THR A 238 28.85 -1.70 15.24
N ALA A 239 27.61 -1.83 15.68
CA ALA A 239 27.05 -3.09 16.12
C ALA A 239 26.15 -3.66 15.01
N GLU A 240 26.13 -4.99 14.92
CA GLU A 240 25.34 -5.71 13.93
C GLU A 240 24.50 -6.77 14.63
N GLU A 241 23.21 -6.77 14.31
CA GLU A 241 22.25 -7.77 14.81
C GLU A 241 21.70 -8.54 13.61
N ALA A 242 21.81 -9.86 13.62
CA ALA A 242 21.20 -10.72 12.59
C ALA A 242 19.74 -11.00 12.91
N VAL A 243 18.85 -10.85 11.93
CA VAL A 243 17.41 -11.11 12.07
C VAL A 243 16.85 -11.79 10.83
N ASP A 244 15.75 -12.50 10.98
CA ASP A 244 15.08 -13.21 9.88
C ASP A 244 14.14 -12.28 9.11
N MET A 245 13.62 -11.24 9.76
CA MET A 245 12.72 -10.26 9.16
C MET A 245 12.91 -8.88 9.82
N ALA A 246 12.71 -7.81 9.05
CA ALA A 246 12.70 -6.45 9.57
C ALA A 246 11.37 -5.74 9.28
N VAL A 247 10.91 -4.95 10.24
CA VAL A 247 9.70 -4.12 10.19
C VAL A 247 10.11 -2.67 10.36
N ILE A 248 9.76 -1.81 9.40
CA ILE A 248 10.08 -0.39 9.44
C ILE A 248 8.89 0.38 9.98
N LEU A 249 9.11 1.11 11.08
CA LEU A 249 8.15 2.10 11.59
C LEU A 249 8.10 3.28 10.64
N THR A 250 6.94 3.51 10.03
CA THR A 250 6.74 4.53 9.00
C THR A 250 6.25 5.85 9.60
N LYS A 251 6.51 6.95 8.91
CA LYS A 251 5.91 8.25 9.23
C LYS A 251 4.79 8.53 8.24
N PRO A 252 3.51 8.58 8.65
CA PRO A 252 2.41 8.92 7.75
C PRO A 252 2.59 10.31 7.14
N LYS A 253 2.11 10.51 5.91
CA LYS A 253 1.98 11.85 5.34
C LYS A 253 0.64 12.45 5.74
N ALA A 254 0.67 13.70 6.17
CA ALA A 254 -0.57 14.46 6.32
C ALA A 254 -1.17 14.69 4.93
N VAL A 255 -2.50 14.54 4.81
CA VAL A 255 -3.21 14.95 3.60
C VAL A 255 -3.02 16.46 3.47
N ALA A 256 -2.54 16.92 2.32
CA ALA A 256 -2.45 18.35 2.06
C ALA A 256 -3.84 18.97 2.24
N GLU A 257 -3.93 20.10 2.94
CA GLU A 257 -5.21 20.78 3.12
C GLU A 257 -5.89 20.93 1.75
N PRO A 258 -7.18 20.54 1.64
CA PRO A 258 -7.90 20.76 0.39
C PRO A 258 -7.85 22.25 0.08
N LYS A 259 -7.28 22.59 -1.08
CA LYS A 259 -7.36 23.95 -1.60
C LYS A 259 -8.78 24.14 -2.12
N TYR A 260 -9.66 24.66 -1.27
CA TYR A 260 -10.98 25.13 -1.64
C TYR A 260 -10.89 26.46 -2.40
#